data_AF-A0A350XNL0-F1
#
_entry.id   AF-A0A350XNL0-F1
#
_cell.length_a   1.000
_cell.length_b   1.000
_cell.length_c   1.000
_cell.angle_alpha   90.00
_cell.angle_beta   90.00
_cell.angle_gamma   90.00
#
_symmetry.space_group_name_H-M   'P 1'
#
loop_
_entity.id
_entity.type
_entity.pdbx_description
1 polymer ?
#
loop_
_entity_poly.entity_id
_entity_poly.type
_entity_poly.pdbx_seq_one_letter_code
_entity_poly.pdbx_strand_id
1 'polypeptide(L)'
;MTKSLWQPPRLRTAENADEERRATWLELFYDLVFVAAIAQVSHYLEAHITLAGFFSYVLLFIPIWWSWVGATFYATRFDTDDLGHRLLTLLQMVAIAVLAVNVHDGLGESSVGFALSYVAVRAILICQYLSAGYFVPAARGLVRWYAIGFSIAAAIWLGSIFVPIPWRFALWGAALIVDFGTPLTAGKLVSKIPPSFSHVPERLGLFTIIVLGEAVISVVRGV
;
A
#
# COMPACT_ATOMS: atom_id res chain seq x y z
N MET A 1 31.62 -4.01 -8.11
CA MET A 1 30.51 -3.65 -9.02
C MET A 1 29.94 -2.31 -8.57
N THR A 2 30.29 -1.22 -9.23
CA THR A 2 29.75 0.12 -8.96
C THR A 2 28.28 0.15 -9.39
N LYS A 3 27.34 0.00 -8.44
CA LYS A 3 25.92 0.25 -8.69
C LYS A 3 25.78 1.71 -9.16
N SER A 4 25.40 1.93 -10.42
CA SER A 4 25.11 3.28 -10.91
C SER A 4 23.94 3.85 -10.12
N LEU A 5 24.04 5.13 -9.74
CA LEU A 5 23.00 5.84 -8.98
C LEU A 5 21.64 5.91 -9.69
N TRP A 6 21.63 5.58 -10.99
CA TRP A 6 20.48 5.57 -11.88
C TRP A 6 20.43 4.24 -12.62
N GLN A 7 19.31 3.52 -12.48
CA GLN A 7 18.99 2.31 -13.24
C GLN A 7 17.52 2.35 -13.67
N PRO A 8 17.21 2.27 -14.96
CA PRO A 8 15.82 2.31 -15.40
C PRO A 8 15.04 1.09 -14.85
N PRO A 9 13.75 1.24 -14.51
CA PRO A 9 12.86 0.13 -14.15
C PRO A 9 12.92 -1.00 -15.16
N ARG A 10 13.10 -2.24 -14.69
CA ARG A 10 13.08 -3.44 -15.55
C ARG A 10 11.91 -4.36 -15.16
N LEU A 11 11.34 -5.03 -16.15
CA LEU A 11 10.37 -6.09 -15.91
C LEU A 11 11.06 -7.27 -15.28
N ARG A 12 10.45 -7.81 -14.21
CA ARG A 12 10.89 -9.07 -13.63
C ARG A 12 10.30 -10.23 -14.45
N THR A 13 11.12 -10.83 -15.32
CA THR A 13 10.77 -12.06 -16.04
C THR A 13 11.14 -13.29 -15.21
N ALA A 14 10.43 -14.40 -15.38
CA ALA A 14 10.67 -15.66 -14.66
C ALA A 14 12.12 -16.18 -14.83
N GLU A 15 12.78 -15.82 -15.94
CA GLU A 15 14.17 -16.19 -16.25
C GLU A 15 15.22 -15.49 -15.37
N ASN A 16 14.87 -14.38 -14.72
CA ASN A 16 15.73 -13.67 -13.74
C ASN A 16 15.29 -13.93 -12.29
N ALA A 17 14.40 -14.90 -12.05
CA ALA A 17 13.87 -15.20 -10.72
C ALA A 17 14.80 -16.08 -9.86
N ASP A 18 15.83 -16.67 -10.48
CA ASP A 18 16.78 -17.61 -9.86
C ASP A 18 18.04 -16.94 -9.27
N GLU A 19 18.20 -15.63 -9.38
CA GLU A 19 19.16 -14.93 -8.52
C GLU A 19 18.55 -14.81 -7.12
N GLU A 20 19.09 -15.56 -6.15
CA GLU A 20 18.79 -15.52 -4.71
C GLU A 20 18.95 -14.09 -4.14
N ARG A 21 18.00 -13.22 -4.44
CA ARG A 21 18.01 -11.83 -3.97
C ARG A 21 17.26 -11.77 -2.65
N ARG A 22 18.02 -11.86 -1.56
CA ARG A 22 17.55 -11.58 -0.20
C ARG A 22 16.83 -10.24 -0.12
N ALA A 23 15.78 -10.19 0.69
CA ALA A 23 15.06 -8.95 1.00
C ALA A 23 16.04 -7.83 1.38
N THR A 24 15.85 -6.66 0.77
CA THR A 24 16.69 -5.50 1.04
C THR A 24 16.32 -4.89 2.40
N TRP A 25 17.28 -4.22 3.06
CA TRP A 25 17.02 -3.50 4.33
C TRP A 25 15.86 -2.50 4.24
N LEU A 26 15.66 -1.91 3.06
CA LEU A 26 14.57 -0.96 2.80
C LEU A 26 13.21 -1.67 2.79
N GLU A 27 13.11 -2.85 2.16
CA GLU A 27 11.88 -3.66 2.17
C GLU A 27 11.53 -4.13 3.59
N LEU A 28 12.54 -4.51 4.39
CA LEU A 28 12.33 -4.86 5.80
C LEU A 28 11.80 -3.66 6.61
N PHE A 29 12.41 -2.48 6.42
CA PHE A 29 11.93 -1.26 7.08
C PHE A 29 10.52 -0.87 6.64
N TYR A 30 10.18 -1.10 5.36
CA TYR A 30 8.84 -0.89 4.82
C TYR A 30 7.80 -1.75 5.53
N ASP A 31 8.08 -3.05 5.67
CA ASP A 31 7.18 -3.97 6.33
C ASP A 31 7.00 -3.62 7.82
N LEU A 32 8.06 -3.14 8.50
CA LEU A 32 7.96 -2.66 9.89
C LEU A 32 7.00 -1.46 10.04
N VAL A 33 7.06 -0.49 9.13
CA VAL A 33 6.14 0.66 9.14
C VAL A 33 4.69 0.21 8.97
N PHE A 34 4.45 -0.81 8.14
CA PHE A 34 3.11 -1.41 8.00
C PHE A 34 2.64 -2.14 9.25
N VAL A 35 3.52 -2.87 9.93
CA VAL A 35 3.15 -3.51 11.20
C VAL A 35 2.76 -2.46 12.24
N ALA A 36 3.53 -1.38 12.36
CA ALA A 36 3.17 -0.27 13.24
C ALA A 36 1.81 0.36 12.87
N ALA A 37 1.52 0.51 11.58
CA ALA A 37 0.22 1.01 11.12
C ALA A 37 -0.93 0.07 11.50
N ILE A 38 -0.75 -1.24 11.31
CA ILE A 38 -1.77 -2.25 11.64
C ILE A 38 -1.99 -2.34 13.15
N ALA A 39 -0.92 -2.26 13.94
CA ALA A 39 -1.00 -2.22 15.41
C ALA A 39 -1.88 -1.05 15.88
N GLN A 40 -1.77 0.13 15.27
CA GLN A 40 -2.64 1.26 15.61
C GLN A 40 -4.12 0.99 15.34
N VAL A 41 -4.43 0.28 14.25
CA VAL A 41 -5.82 -0.09 13.95
C VAL A 41 -6.32 -1.16 14.93
N SER A 42 -5.46 -2.10 15.34
CA SER A 42 -5.79 -3.08 16.37
C SER A 42 -6.10 -2.42 17.71
N HIS A 43 -5.30 -1.47 18.16
CA HIS A 43 -5.57 -0.70 19.38
C HIS A 43 -6.88 0.11 19.30
N TYR A 44 -7.22 0.62 18.11
CA TYR A 44 -8.52 1.26 17.90
C TYR A 44 -9.68 0.28 18.15
N LEU A 45 -9.56 -0.97 17.69
CA LEU A 45 -10.58 -2.01 17.93
C LEU A 45 -10.65 -2.42 19.41
N GLU A 46 -9.51 -2.56 20.08
CA GLU A 46 -9.44 -2.86 21.53
C GLU A 46 -10.17 -1.81 22.36
N ALA A 47 -10.08 -0.54 21.99
CA ALA A 47 -10.81 0.54 22.66
C ALA A 47 -12.33 0.55 22.35
N HIS A 48 -12.77 -0.12 21.27
CA HIS A 48 -14.13 -0.06 20.76
C HIS A 48 -14.73 -1.45 20.48
N ILE A 49 -14.74 -2.35 21.48
CA ILE A 49 -15.24 -3.73 21.37
C ILE A 49 -16.78 -3.76 21.27
N THR A 50 -17.29 -3.34 20.12
CA THR A 50 -18.72 -3.34 19.77
C THR A 50 -18.88 -3.68 18.29
N LEU A 51 -20.09 -4.05 17.87
CA LEU A 51 -20.36 -4.34 16.45
C LEU A 51 -20.08 -3.11 15.56
N ALA A 52 -20.43 -1.90 16.03
CA ALA A 52 -20.15 -0.66 15.31
C ALA A 52 -18.63 -0.35 15.28
N GLY A 53 -17.92 -0.61 16.37
CA GLY A 53 -16.46 -0.50 16.44
C GLY A 53 -15.75 -1.47 15.50
N PHE A 54 -16.29 -2.68 15.31
CA PHE A 54 -15.78 -3.63 14.32
C PHE A 54 -15.90 -3.11 12.88
N PHE A 55 -17.05 -2.57 12.47
CA PHE A 55 -17.19 -1.98 11.13
C PHE A 55 -16.28 -0.75 10.95
N SER A 56 -16.12 0.04 12.00
CA SER A 56 -15.21 1.19 12.04
C SER A 56 -13.75 0.75 11.85
N TYR A 57 -13.32 -0.29 12.57
CA TYR A 57 -12.03 -0.96 12.39
C TYR A 57 -11.83 -1.43 10.96
N VAL A 58 -12.80 -2.14 10.38
CA VAL A 58 -12.71 -2.66 9.00
C VAL A 58 -12.54 -1.51 8.01
N LEU A 59 -13.27 -0.41 8.19
CA LEU A 59 -13.20 0.77 7.32
C LEU A 59 -11.82 1.44 7.34
N LEU A 60 -11.13 1.45 8.48
CA LEU A 60 -9.77 1.99 8.64
C LEU A 60 -8.69 0.99 8.20
N PHE A 61 -8.90 -0.30 8.47
CA PHE A 61 -7.98 -1.39 8.15
C PHE A 61 -7.84 -1.60 6.65
N ILE A 62 -8.96 -1.62 5.91
CA ILE A 62 -8.97 -1.91 4.47
C ILE A 62 -8.03 -0.99 3.67
N PRO A 63 -8.06 0.36 3.81
CA PRO A 63 -7.13 1.26 3.15
C PRO A 63 -5.65 0.95 3.45
N ILE A 64 -5.31 0.63 4.70
CA ILE A 64 -3.95 0.29 5.11
C ILE A 64 -3.51 -1.00 4.42
N TRP A 65 -4.30 -2.05 4.57
CA TRP A 65 -4.02 -3.34 3.95
C TRP A 65 -3.92 -3.22 2.42
N TRP A 66 -4.84 -2.48 1.79
CA TRP A 66 -4.84 -2.28 0.35
C TRP A 66 -3.63 -1.48 -0.16
N SER A 67 -3.09 -0.58 0.66
CA SER A 67 -1.83 0.13 0.38
C SER A 67 -0.63 -0.82 0.38
N TRP A 68 -0.56 -1.73 1.36
CA TRP A 68 0.47 -2.77 1.42
C TRP A 68 0.40 -3.70 0.21
N VAL A 69 -0.80 -4.17 -0.13
CA VAL A 69 -1.06 -5.00 -1.30
C VAL A 69 -0.58 -4.28 -2.56
N GLY A 70 -0.99 -3.03 -2.78
CA GLY A 70 -0.62 -2.24 -3.95
C GLY A 70 0.90 -2.10 -4.13
N ALA A 71 1.62 -1.81 -3.04
CA ALA A 71 3.08 -1.70 -3.05
C ALA A 71 3.77 -3.05 -3.29
N THR A 72 3.31 -4.12 -2.66
CA THR A 72 3.82 -5.48 -2.88
C THR A 72 3.64 -5.93 -4.31
N PHE A 73 2.48 -5.64 -4.92
CA PHE A 73 2.22 -5.94 -6.32
C PHE A 73 3.05 -5.09 -7.28
N TYR A 74 3.43 -3.87 -6.90
CA TYR A 74 4.35 -3.06 -7.67
C TYR A 74 5.77 -3.65 -7.61
N ALA A 75 6.28 -3.91 -6.40
CA ALA A 75 7.63 -4.43 -6.16
C ALA A 75 7.87 -5.83 -6.77
N THR A 76 6.83 -6.67 -6.84
CA THR A 76 6.92 -8.00 -7.48
C THR A 76 6.88 -7.95 -9.00
N ARG A 77 6.36 -6.87 -9.62
CA ARG A 77 6.30 -6.72 -11.08
C ARG A 77 7.50 -5.97 -11.66
N PHE A 78 7.97 -4.95 -10.96
CA PHE A 78 9.04 -4.08 -11.41
C PHE A 78 10.24 -4.19 -10.48
N ASP A 79 11.36 -4.70 -11.00
CA ASP A 79 12.63 -4.60 -10.28
C ASP A 79 13.26 -3.25 -10.63
N THR A 80 13.21 -2.32 -9.67
CA THR A 80 13.75 -0.98 -9.81
C THR A 80 14.56 -0.66 -8.56
N ASP A 81 15.89 -0.56 -8.69
CA ASP A 81 16.79 -0.21 -7.57
C ASP A 81 17.46 1.16 -7.78
N ASP A 82 16.75 2.12 -8.38
CA ASP A 82 17.25 3.47 -8.60
C ASP A 82 16.95 4.43 -7.43
N LEU A 83 17.67 5.55 -7.41
CA LEU A 83 17.50 6.58 -6.39
C LEU A 83 16.06 7.14 -6.37
N GLY A 84 15.43 7.29 -7.53
CA GLY A 84 14.07 7.79 -7.66
C GLY A 84 13.05 6.86 -7.01
N HIS A 85 13.11 5.55 -7.28
CA HIS A 85 12.25 4.57 -6.66
C HIS A 85 12.47 4.51 -5.15
N ARG A 86 13.72 4.51 -4.67
CA ARG A 86 14.04 4.53 -3.24
C ARG A 86 13.45 5.75 -2.53
N LEU A 87 13.57 6.94 -3.11
CA LEU A 87 12.98 8.17 -2.56
C LEU A 87 11.46 8.10 -2.53
N LEU A 88 10.81 7.60 -3.58
CA LEU A 88 9.35 7.41 -3.60
C LEU A 88 8.91 6.39 -2.54
N THR A 89 9.64 5.30 -2.35
CA THR A 89 9.32 4.30 -1.32
C THR A 89 9.51 4.85 0.08
N LEU A 90 10.55 5.65 0.34
CA LEU A 90 10.71 6.38 1.61
C LEU A 90 9.55 7.36 1.85
N LEU A 91 9.16 8.12 0.81
CA LEU A 91 8.01 9.02 0.91
C LEU A 91 6.70 8.27 1.17
N GLN A 92 6.55 7.08 0.58
CA GLN A 92 5.41 6.20 0.82
C GLN A 92 5.37 5.75 2.29
N MET A 93 6.50 5.35 2.87
CA MET A 93 6.60 5.01 4.29
C MET A 93 6.16 6.18 5.19
N VAL A 94 6.61 7.39 4.88
CA VAL A 94 6.18 8.59 5.62
C VAL A 94 4.66 8.79 5.50
N ALA A 95 4.10 8.66 4.30
CA ALA A 95 2.66 8.80 4.09
C ALA A 95 1.85 7.73 4.86
N ILE A 96 2.35 6.50 4.94
CA ILE A 96 1.74 5.42 5.74
C ILE A 96 1.85 5.71 7.23
N ALA A 97 2.98 6.22 7.70
CA ALA A 97 3.15 6.61 9.10
C ALA A 97 2.18 7.74 9.49
N VAL A 98 2.02 8.76 8.64
CA VAL A 98 1.02 9.83 8.87
C VAL A 98 -0.39 9.26 8.83
N LEU A 99 -0.68 8.34 7.91
CA LEU A 99 -1.97 7.65 7.87
C LEU A 99 -2.25 6.88 9.18
N ALA A 100 -1.26 6.16 9.71
CA ALA A 100 -1.32 5.44 10.98
C ALA A 100 -1.58 6.37 12.17
N VAL A 101 -0.93 7.54 12.22
CA VAL A 101 -1.16 8.55 13.27
C VAL A 101 -2.62 9.03 13.28
N ASN A 102 -3.25 9.13 12.10
CA ASN A 102 -4.63 9.54 11.97
C ASN A 102 -5.65 8.41 12.21
N VAL A 103 -5.22 7.19 12.57
CA VAL A 103 -6.13 6.06 12.84
C VAL A 103 -6.93 6.26 14.13
N HIS A 104 -6.29 6.78 15.19
CA HIS A 104 -6.89 6.87 16.52
C HIS A 104 -8.25 7.60 16.54
N ASP A 105 -8.37 8.68 15.75
CA ASP A 105 -9.61 9.43 15.56
C ASP A 105 -10.03 9.50 14.07
N GLY A 106 -9.68 8.46 13.31
CA GLY A 106 -9.81 8.46 11.84
C GLY A 106 -11.25 8.56 11.33
N LEU A 107 -12.24 8.39 12.20
CA LEU A 107 -13.66 8.55 11.90
C LEU A 107 -14.28 9.78 12.59
N GLY A 108 -13.48 10.61 13.25
CA GLY A 108 -13.87 11.86 13.89
C GLY A 108 -13.11 13.04 13.27
N GLU A 109 -12.39 13.78 14.11
CA GLU A 109 -11.65 14.99 13.73
C GLU A 109 -10.49 14.69 12.80
N SER A 110 -9.78 13.56 12.99
CA SER A 110 -8.66 13.17 12.13
C SER A 110 -9.07 12.49 10.82
N SER A 111 -10.38 12.37 10.53
CA SER A 111 -10.87 11.76 9.28
C SER A 111 -10.39 12.47 8.01
N VAL A 112 -10.21 13.79 8.05
CA VAL A 112 -9.62 14.54 6.93
C VAL A 112 -8.14 14.17 6.76
N GLY A 113 -7.39 14.10 7.85
CA GLY A 113 -5.97 13.72 7.84
C GLY A 113 -5.78 12.29 7.35
N PHE A 114 -6.64 11.36 7.77
CA PHE A 114 -6.65 9.98 7.28
C PHE A 114 -6.87 9.93 5.76
N ALA A 115 -7.90 10.61 5.25
CA ALA A 115 -8.22 10.66 3.82
C ALA A 115 -7.07 11.26 2.99
N LEU A 116 -6.50 12.39 3.42
CA LEU A 116 -5.38 13.04 2.73
C LEU A 116 -4.12 12.17 2.71
N SER A 117 -3.83 11.48 3.81
CA SER A 117 -2.70 10.56 3.89
C SER A 117 -2.88 9.40 2.92
N TYR A 118 -4.11 8.87 2.80
CA TYR A 118 -4.40 7.79 1.86
C TYR A 118 -4.27 8.26 0.40
N VAL A 119 -4.74 9.48 0.09
CA VAL A 119 -4.53 10.12 -1.22
C VAL A 119 -3.04 10.26 -1.52
N ALA A 120 -2.22 10.65 -0.54
CA ALA A 120 -0.78 10.74 -0.72
C ALA A 120 -0.15 9.37 -1.03
N VAL A 121 -0.51 8.32 -0.30
CA VAL A 121 -0.06 6.95 -0.58
C VAL A 121 -0.44 6.51 -2.01
N ARG A 122 -1.68 6.80 -2.43
CA ARG A 122 -2.16 6.51 -3.80
C ARG A 122 -1.42 7.30 -4.86
N ALA A 123 -1.21 8.60 -4.65
CA ALA A 123 -0.50 9.46 -5.58
C ALA A 123 0.94 8.97 -5.82
N ILE A 124 1.64 8.58 -4.75
CA ILE A 124 2.99 8.02 -4.84
C ILE A 124 2.99 6.72 -5.64
N LEU A 125 2.05 5.81 -5.37
CA LEU A 125 1.91 4.55 -6.12
C LEU A 125 1.61 4.80 -7.61
N ILE A 126 0.75 5.78 -7.93
CA ILE A 126 0.46 6.19 -9.30
C ILE A 126 1.74 6.72 -9.97
N CYS A 127 2.51 7.58 -9.30
CA CYS A 127 3.80 8.07 -9.81
C CYS A 127 4.79 6.92 -10.09
N GLN A 128 4.86 5.92 -9.22
CA GLN A 128 5.67 4.72 -9.43
C GLN A 128 5.23 3.97 -10.69
N TYR A 129 3.93 3.69 -10.84
CA TYR A 129 3.40 3.02 -12.05
C TYR A 129 3.66 3.82 -13.33
N LEU A 130 3.42 5.14 -13.33
CA LEU A 130 3.66 6.01 -14.48
C LEU A 130 5.14 6.01 -14.89
N SER A 131 6.04 6.07 -13.90
CA SER A 131 7.49 5.95 -14.13
C SER A 131 7.83 4.61 -14.78
N ALA A 132 7.29 3.51 -14.25
CA ALA A 132 7.48 2.18 -14.84
C ALA A 132 6.95 2.10 -16.28
N GLY A 133 5.80 2.69 -16.59
CA GLY A 133 5.25 2.72 -17.95
C GLY A 133 6.03 3.58 -18.95
N TYR A 134 6.74 4.61 -18.47
CA TYR A 134 7.64 5.39 -19.29
C TYR A 134 8.82 4.55 -19.78
N PHE A 135 9.50 3.87 -18.85
CA PHE A 135 10.71 3.07 -19.11
C PHE A 135 10.43 1.67 -19.69
N VAL A 136 9.23 1.12 -19.46
CA VAL A 136 8.84 -0.21 -19.93
C VAL A 136 7.63 -0.10 -20.88
N PRO A 137 7.86 -0.03 -22.20
CA PRO A 137 6.78 0.10 -23.18
C PRO A 137 5.74 -1.03 -23.13
N ALA A 138 6.17 -2.27 -22.85
CA ALA A 138 5.28 -3.42 -22.73
C ALA A 138 4.25 -3.28 -21.60
N ALA A 139 4.58 -2.54 -20.53
CA ALA A 139 3.71 -2.32 -19.36
C ALA A 139 2.73 -1.16 -19.52
N ARG A 140 2.85 -0.33 -20.57
CA ARG A 140 2.05 0.90 -20.73
C ARG A 140 0.55 0.68 -20.67
N GLY A 141 0.05 -0.40 -21.26
CA GLY A 141 -1.39 -0.72 -21.23
C GLY A 141 -1.91 -0.95 -19.81
N LEU A 142 -1.18 -1.78 -19.04
CA LEU A 142 -1.51 -2.07 -17.64
C LEU A 142 -1.35 -0.83 -16.74
N VAL A 143 -0.21 -0.13 -16.88
CA VAL A 143 0.10 1.10 -16.14
C VAL A 143 -0.97 2.15 -16.36
N ARG A 144 -1.40 2.39 -17.61
CA ARG A 144 -2.42 3.39 -17.91
C ARG A 144 -3.76 3.02 -17.27
N TRP A 145 -4.14 1.75 -17.31
CA TRP A 145 -5.37 1.27 -16.68
C TRP A 145 -5.34 1.49 -15.16
N TYR A 146 -4.24 1.09 -14.51
CA TYR A 146 -4.07 1.27 -13.05
C TYR A 146 -4.00 2.73 -12.66
N ALA A 147 -3.23 3.55 -13.40
CA ALA A 147 -3.12 4.98 -13.14
C ALA A 147 -4.48 5.66 -13.24
N ILE A 148 -5.31 5.36 -14.26
CA ILE A 148 -6.65 5.94 -14.38
C ILE A 148 -7.55 5.49 -13.22
N GLY A 149 -7.64 4.18 -12.96
CA GLY A 149 -8.52 3.64 -11.92
C GLY A 149 -8.17 4.17 -10.52
N PHE A 150 -6.88 4.14 -10.16
CA PHE A 150 -6.42 4.67 -8.88
C PHE A 150 -6.52 6.19 -8.80
N SER A 151 -6.37 6.93 -9.92
CA SER A 151 -6.60 8.39 -9.91
C SER A 151 -8.06 8.74 -9.66
N ILE A 152 -9.00 7.96 -10.21
CA ILE A 152 -10.44 8.14 -9.94
C ILE A 152 -10.72 7.88 -8.45
N ALA A 153 -10.21 6.78 -7.89
CA ALA A 153 -10.35 6.49 -6.47
C ALA A 153 -9.74 7.61 -5.59
N ALA A 154 -8.53 8.06 -5.92
CA ALA A 154 -7.86 9.16 -5.21
C ALA A 154 -8.65 10.47 -5.29
N ALA A 155 -9.26 10.78 -6.43
CA ALA A 155 -10.11 11.96 -6.59
C ALA A 155 -11.39 11.88 -5.74
N ILE A 156 -11.99 10.68 -5.60
CA ILE A 156 -13.16 10.47 -4.72
C ILE A 156 -12.74 10.65 -3.25
N TRP A 157 -11.59 10.10 -2.84
CA TRP A 157 -11.03 10.30 -1.50
C TRP A 157 -10.75 11.77 -1.22
N LEU A 158 -10.15 12.48 -2.17
CA LEU A 158 -9.89 13.91 -2.06
C LEU A 158 -11.19 14.72 -1.98
N GLY A 159 -12.19 14.39 -2.79
CA GLY A 159 -13.51 15.01 -2.73
C GLY A 159 -14.23 14.78 -1.39
N SER A 160 -13.97 13.64 -0.73
CA SER A 160 -14.59 13.29 0.55
C SER A 160 -14.28 14.27 1.69
N ILE A 161 -13.19 15.05 1.58
CA ILE A 161 -12.80 16.03 2.61
C ILE A 161 -13.81 17.19 2.70
N PHE A 162 -14.49 17.51 1.60
CA PHE A 162 -15.48 18.60 1.55
C PHE A 162 -16.88 18.16 1.99
N VAL A 163 -17.06 16.86 2.27
CA VAL A 163 -18.33 16.27 2.65
C VAL A 163 -18.37 16.02 4.16
N PRO A 164 -19.46 16.38 4.85
CA PRO A 164 -19.59 16.13 6.29
C PRO A 164 -19.76 14.64 6.62
N ILE A 165 -19.40 14.26 7.84
CA ILE A 165 -19.69 12.94 8.42
C ILE A 165 -21.22 12.81 8.58
N PRO A 166 -21.84 11.65 8.27
CA PRO A 166 -21.24 10.36 7.90
C PRO A 166 -21.08 10.13 6.39
N TRP A 167 -21.57 11.02 5.53
CA TRP A 167 -21.56 10.86 4.07
C TRP A 167 -20.15 10.73 3.49
N ARG A 168 -19.14 11.28 4.18
CA ARG A 168 -17.71 11.04 3.89
C ARG A 168 -17.36 9.56 3.78
N PHE A 169 -17.88 8.71 4.68
CA PHE A 169 -17.57 7.27 4.70
C PHE A 169 -18.23 6.51 3.54
N ALA A 170 -19.38 6.98 3.05
CA ALA A 170 -19.99 6.44 1.84
C ALA A 170 -19.08 6.68 0.61
N LEU A 171 -18.44 7.86 0.54
CA LEU A 171 -17.44 8.16 -0.49
C LEU A 171 -16.19 7.30 -0.34
N TRP A 172 -15.75 7.02 0.89
CA TRP A 172 -14.62 6.11 1.12
C TRP A 172 -14.95 4.70 0.61
N GLY A 173 -16.14 4.18 0.92
CA GLY A 173 -16.63 2.91 0.41
C GLY A 173 -16.67 2.88 -1.13
N ALA A 174 -17.20 3.94 -1.75
CA ALA A 174 -17.22 4.06 -3.21
C ALA A 174 -15.81 4.09 -3.82
N ALA A 175 -14.90 4.86 -3.22
CA ALA A 175 -13.51 4.92 -3.66
C ALA A 175 -12.79 3.58 -3.51
N LEU A 176 -13.03 2.85 -2.42
CA LEU A 176 -12.51 1.51 -2.20
C LEU A 176 -13.02 0.53 -3.27
N ILE A 177 -14.31 0.58 -3.63
CA ILE A 177 -14.87 -0.26 -4.71
C ILE A 177 -14.13 0.00 -6.03
N VAL A 178 -13.83 1.26 -6.36
CA VAL A 178 -13.04 1.61 -7.55
C VAL A 178 -11.61 1.07 -7.43
N ASP A 179 -10.99 1.24 -6.26
CA ASP A 179 -9.65 0.77 -5.94
C ASP A 179 -9.52 -0.76 -6.10
N PHE A 180 -10.50 -1.54 -5.62
CA PHE A 180 -10.58 -2.99 -5.78
C PHE A 180 -10.94 -3.42 -7.21
N GLY A 181 -11.86 -2.70 -7.84
CA GLY A 181 -12.30 -2.98 -9.21
C GLY A 181 -11.18 -2.76 -10.24
N THR A 182 -10.27 -1.83 -10.00
CA THR A 182 -9.17 -1.49 -10.91
C THR A 182 -8.27 -2.69 -11.25
N PRO A 183 -7.68 -3.42 -10.28
CA PRO A 183 -6.89 -4.61 -10.57
C PRO A 183 -7.74 -5.81 -11.01
N LEU A 184 -8.96 -5.99 -10.47
CA LEU A 184 -9.82 -7.14 -10.82
C LEU A 184 -10.29 -7.12 -12.27
N THR A 185 -10.52 -5.93 -12.84
CA THR A 185 -10.96 -5.75 -14.23
C THR A 185 -9.81 -5.81 -15.24
N ALA A 186 -8.55 -5.78 -14.79
CA ALA A 186 -7.39 -5.76 -15.66
C ALA A 186 -6.96 -7.15 -16.20
N GLY A 187 -7.80 -8.18 -16.07
CA GLY A 187 -7.45 -9.60 -16.28
C GLY A 187 -6.56 -9.88 -17.48
N LYS A 188 -6.94 -9.47 -18.70
CA LYS A 188 -6.14 -9.69 -19.93
C LYS A 188 -4.80 -8.93 -19.96
N LEU A 189 -4.70 -7.81 -19.25
CA LEU A 189 -3.46 -7.01 -19.16
C LEU A 189 -2.51 -7.60 -18.12
N VAL A 190 -3.05 -8.12 -17.01
CA VAL A 190 -2.25 -8.80 -15.97
C VAL A 190 -1.66 -10.11 -16.50
N SER A 191 -2.41 -10.87 -17.30
CA SER A 191 -1.89 -12.10 -17.92
C SER A 191 -0.70 -11.86 -18.88
N LYS A 192 -0.55 -10.66 -19.43
CA LYS A 192 0.59 -10.30 -20.29
C LYS A 192 1.85 -9.98 -19.49
N ILE A 193 1.71 -9.59 -18.22
CA ILE A 193 2.80 -9.24 -17.31
C ILE A 193 2.51 -9.87 -15.95
N PRO A 194 2.66 -11.20 -15.82
CA PRO A 194 2.36 -11.88 -14.58
C PRO A 194 3.31 -11.39 -13.48
N PRO A 195 2.81 -11.10 -12.27
CA PRO A 195 3.67 -10.82 -11.13
C PRO A 195 4.51 -12.07 -10.80
N SER A 196 5.80 -11.90 -10.51
CA SER A 196 6.64 -13.01 -10.04
C SER A 196 6.36 -13.27 -8.56
N PHE A 197 5.80 -14.44 -8.24
CA PHE A 197 5.42 -14.81 -6.87
C PHE A 197 6.55 -15.42 -6.03
N SER A 198 7.75 -15.59 -6.58
CA SER A 198 8.84 -16.34 -5.93
C SER A 198 9.24 -15.82 -4.54
N HIS A 199 9.05 -14.54 -4.25
CA HIS A 199 9.46 -13.90 -3.00
C HIS A 199 8.29 -13.38 -2.13
N VAL A 200 7.04 -13.54 -2.61
CA VAL A 200 5.85 -13.17 -1.81
C VAL A 200 5.77 -13.98 -0.50
N PRO A 201 6.08 -15.29 -0.47
CA PRO A 201 6.11 -16.05 0.77
C PRO A 201 7.13 -15.54 1.80
N GLU A 202 8.32 -15.09 1.35
CA GLU A 202 9.35 -14.55 2.25
C GLU A 202 8.87 -13.27 2.93
N ARG A 203 8.27 -12.35 2.17
CA ARG A 203 7.70 -11.10 2.71
C ARG A 203 6.50 -11.34 3.61
N LEU A 204 5.64 -12.29 3.26
CA LEU A 204 4.52 -12.70 4.12
C LEU A 204 5.01 -13.34 5.43
N GLY A 205 6.05 -14.16 5.36
CA GLY A 205 6.68 -14.76 6.54
C GLY A 205 7.28 -13.71 7.46
N LEU A 206 8.06 -12.77 6.92
CA LEU A 206 8.63 -11.65 7.68
C LEU A 206 7.56 -10.78 8.31
N PHE A 207 6.57 -10.36 7.53
CA PHE A 207 5.42 -9.60 8.02
C PHE A 207 4.71 -10.33 9.16
N THR A 208 4.46 -11.64 9.01
CA THR A 208 3.81 -12.47 10.03
C THR A 208 4.63 -12.53 11.31
N ILE A 209 5.95 -12.72 11.22
CA ILE A 209 6.85 -12.76 12.38
C ILE A 209 6.84 -11.41 13.12
N ILE A 210 6.87 -10.29 12.40
CA ILE A 210 6.87 -8.96 13.02
C ILE A 210 5.52 -8.68 13.71
N VAL A 211 4.39 -9.02 13.06
CA VAL A 211 3.05 -8.90 13.68
C VAL A 211 2.94 -9.77 14.93
N LEU A 212 3.45 -11.01 14.87
CA LEU A 212 3.51 -11.89 16.05
C LEU A 212 4.37 -11.29 17.16
N GLY A 213 5.50 -10.67 16.80
CA GLY A 213 6.37 -9.95 17.75
C GLY A 213 5.64 -8.82 18.48
N GLU A 214 4.85 -8.01 17.76
CA GLU A 214 4.03 -6.96 18.37
C GLU A 214 2.97 -7.53 19.32
N ALA A 215 2.30 -8.62 18.92
CA ALA A 215 1.33 -9.30 19.79
C ALA A 215 1.98 -9.82 21.09
N VAL A 216 3.19 -10.38 21.00
CA VAL A 216 3.95 -10.80 22.18
C VAL A 216 4.30 -9.60 23.07
N ILE A 217 4.70 -8.46 22.49
CA ILE A 217 4.99 -7.24 23.25
C ILE A 217 3.74 -6.75 24.00
N SER A 218 2.55 -6.77 23.37
CA SER A 218 1.28 -6.40 24.01
C SER A 218 0.99 -7.30 25.22
N VAL A 219 1.11 -8.63 25.05
CA VAL A 219 0.94 -9.60 26.15
C VAL A 219 1.94 -9.36 27.28
N VAL A 220 3.21 -9.08 26.96
CA VAL A 220 4.25 -8.77 27.96
C VAL A 220 3.93 -7.48 28.71
N ARG A 221 3.34 -6.48 28.04
CA ARG A 221 2.86 -5.23 28.67
C ARG A 221 1.60 -5.44 29.50
N GLY A 222 0.95 -6.61 29.41
CA GLY A 222 -0.27 -6.94 30.14
C GLY A 222 -1.51 -6.25 29.58
N VAL A 223 -1.51 -5.93 28.28
CA VAL A 223 -2.68 -5.43 27.53
C VAL A 223 -3.26 -6.57 26.72
#